data_AF-A0A4Q3VDP8-F1
#
_entry.id   AF-A0A4Q3VDP8-F1
#
_cell.length_a   1.000
_cell.length_b   1.000
_cell.length_c   1.000
_cell.angle_alpha   90.00
_cell.angle_beta   90.00
_cell.angle_gamma   90.00
#
_symmetry.space_group_name_H-M   'P 1'
#
loop_
_entity.id
_entity.type
_entity.pdbx_description
1 polymer ?
#
loop_
_entity_poly.entity_id
_entity_poly.type
_entity_poly.pdbx_seq_one_letter_code
_entity_poly.pdbx_strand_id
1 'polypeptide(L)' 'ITAITGWFAELLAGAFFVEYIFGWKGIGKVTVDALENLDFPVVMGSVLISSFFFIVINILADVVYGIVDPRIKSVS' A
#
# COMPACT_ATOMS: atom_id res chain seq x y z
N ILE A 1 -9.63 -12.89 0.02
CA ILE A 1 -9.50 -11.57 0.68
C ILE A 1 -8.15 -11.49 1.38
N THR A 2 -7.96 -12.04 2.59
CA THR A 2 -6.70 -11.93 3.37
C THR A 2 -5.41 -12.32 2.63
N ALA A 3 -5.43 -13.38 1.80
CA ALA A 3 -4.26 -13.78 1.02
C ALA A 3 -3.96 -12.83 -0.16
N ILE A 4 -4.99 -12.27 -0.79
CA ILE A 4 -4.86 -11.41 -1.97
C ILE A 4 -4.44 -9.99 -1.56
N THR A 5 -4.95 -9.48 -0.43
CA THR A 5 -4.45 -8.24 0.17
C THR A 5 -3.01 -8.38 0.65
N GLY A 6 -2.61 -9.55 1.17
CA GLY A 6 -1.21 -9.85 1.48
C GLY A 6 -0.29 -9.75 0.25
N TRP A 7 -0.66 -10.38 -0.87
CA TRP A 7 0.13 -10.31 -2.11
C TRP A 7 0.18 -8.90 -2.70
N PHE A 8 -0.89 -8.13 -2.58
CA PHE A 8 -0.90 -6.73 -3.03
C PHE A 8 0.01 -5.85 -2.16
N ALA A 9 0.09 -6.12 -0.86
CA ALA A 9 1.02 -5.46 0.05
C ALA A 9 2.48 -5.78 -0.28
N GLU A 10 2.79 -7.04 -0.61
CA GLU A 10 4.13 -7.44 -1.06
C GLU A 10 4.54 -6.76 -2.37
N LEU A 11 3.61 -6.64 -3.33
CA LEU A 11 3.86 -5.91 -4.58
C LEU A 11 4.11 -4.41 -4.34
N LEU A 12 3.36 -3.79 -3.43
CA LEU A 12 3.55 -2.40 -3.04
C LEU A 12 4.91 -2.18 -2.35
N ALA A 13 5.29 -3.08 -1.44
CA ALA A 13 6.61 -3.07 -0.82
C ALA A 13 7.73 -3.27 -1.86
N GLY A 14 7.53 -4.15 -2.84
CA GLY A 14 8.44 -4.33 -3.97
C GLY A 14 8.60 -3.05 -4.80
N ALA A 15 7.53 -2.29 -5.01
CA ALA A 15 7.58 -1.02 -5.73
C ALA A 15 8.45 0.03 -5.02
N PHE A 16 8.47 0.06 -3.68
CA PHE A 16 9.40 0.93 -2.91
C PHE A 16 10.87 0.62 -3.23
N PHE A 17 11.23 -0.67 -3.26
CA PHE A 17 12.60 -1.09 -3.60
C PHE A 17 12.95 -0.79 -5.06
N VAL A 18 12.01 -0.97 -5.99
CA VAL A 18 12.21 -0.63 -7.41
C VAL A 18 12.43 0.87 -7.58
N GLU A 19 11.65 1.72 -6.93
CA GLU A 19 11.84 3.19 -6.96
C GLU A 19 13.22 3.61 -6.44
N TYR A 20 13.68 2.99 -5.35
CA TYR A 20 15.00 3.26 -4.77
C TYR A 20 16.13 2.79 -5.68
N ILE A 21 16.13 1.53 -6.12
CA ILE A 21 17.21 0.94 -6.93
C ILE A 21 17.31 1.57 -8.32
N PHE A 22 16.18 1.85 -8.98
CA PHE A 22 16.17 2.45 -10.32
C PHE A 22 16.13 3.99 -10.29
N GLY A 23 16.15 4.61 -9.10
CA GLY A 23 16.16 6.07 -8.94
C GLY A 23 14.89 6.76 -9.43
N TRP A 24 13.78 6.03 -9.56
CA TRP A 24 12.51 6.57 -10.05
C TRP A 24 11.90 7.53 -9.02
N LYS A 25 11.37 8.65 -9.48
CA LYS A 25 10.96 9.78 -8.62
C LYS A 25 9.55 9.51 -8.04
N GLY A 26 9.48 8.66 -7.02
CA GLY A 26 8.24 8.29 -6.33
C GLY A 26 8.26 8.52 -4.82
N ILE A 27 7.13 8.25 -4.16
CA ILE A 27 6.95 8.45 -2.71
C ILE A 27 7.86 7.52 -1.90
N GLY A 28 8.14 6.32 -2.41
CA GLY A 28 9.03 5.36 -1.75
C GLY A 28 10.46 5.88 -1.69
N LYS A 29 10.98 6.38 -2.82
CA LYS A 29 12.30 7.01 -2.85
C LYS A 29 12.38 8.24 -1.92
N VAL A 30 11.38 9.13 -1.95
CA VAL A 30 11.35 10.32 -1.08
C VAL A 30 11.37 9.94 0.41
N THR A 31 10.70 8.84 0.77
CA THR A 31 10.71 8.34 2.15
C THR A 31 12.08 7.85 2.57
N VAL A 32 12.77 7.11 1.70
CA VAL A 32 14.11 6.57 1.98
C VAL A 32 15.14 7.71 2.03
N ASP A 33 15.10 8.65 1.08
CA ASP A 33 15.97 9.84 1.07
C ASP A 33 15.75 10.69 2.34
N ALA A 34 14.50 10.84 2.81
CA ALA A 34 14.20 11.53 4.05
C ALA A 34 14.70 10.78 5.29
N LEU A 35 14.67 9.44 5.26
CA LEU A 35 15.22 8.59 6.31
C LEU A 35 16.75 8.74 6.41
N GLU A 36 17.44 8.78 5.27
CA GLU A 36 18.89 9.00 5.19
C GLU A 36 19.29 10.41 5.65
N ASN A 37 18.46 11.42 5.38
CA ASN A 37 18.67 12.81 5.83
C ASN A 37 18.14 13.10 7.25
N LEU A 38 17.63 12.09 7.97
CA LEU A 38 17.03 12.23 9.32
C LEU A 38 15.88 13.26 9.37
N ASP A 39 15.18 13.46 8.25
CA ASP A 39 14.04 14.37 8.14
C ASP A 39 12.76 13.64 8.58
N PHE A 40 12.61 13.48 9.90
CA PHE A 40 11.49 12.77 10.51
C PHE A 40 10.10 13.30 10.12
N PRO A 41 9.87 14.62 9.98
CA PRO A 41 8.60 15.16 9.48
C PRO A 41 8.19 14.59 8.11
N VAL A 42 9.14 14.48 7.17
CA VAL A 42 8.87 13.97 5.82
C VAL A 42 8.60 12.46 5.84
N VAL A 43 9.38 11.70 6.63
CA VAL A 43 9.15 10.26 6.82
C VAL A 43 7.78 9.98 7.43
N MET A 44 7.40 10.71 8.48
CA MET A 44 6.05 10.54 9.08
C MET A 44 4.95 10.91 8.08
N GLY A 45 5.13 11.99 7.32
CA GLY A 45 4.17 12.41 6.30
C GLY A 45 3.97 11.35 5.21
N SER A 46 5.07 10.76 4.72
CA SER A 46 5.00 9.74 3.67
C SER A 46 4.42 8.42 4.18
N VAL A 47 4.73 8.02 5.42
CA VAL A 47 4.16 6.83 6.06
C VAL A 47 2.65 6.99 6.27
N LEU A 48 2.20 8.16 6.72
CA LEU A 48 0.76 8.45 6.88
C LEU A 48 0.02 8.41 5.54
N ILE A 49 0.59 9.02 4.49
CA ILE A 49 0.01 9.00 3.14
C ILE A 49 -0.06 7.57 2.60
N SER A 50 1.04 6.81 2.70
CA SER A 50 1.10 5.42 2.25
C SER A 50 0.09 4.54 3.00
N SER A 51 0.00 4.70 4.32
CA SER A 51 -0.96 3.97 5.16
C SER A 51 -2.42 4.33 4.81
N PHE A 52 -2.70 5.60 4.54
CA PHE A 52 -4.02 6.04 4.11
C PHE A 52 -4.42 5.37 2.79
N PHE A 53 -3.55 5.39 1.77
CA PHE A 53 -3.81 4.68 0.51
C PHE A 53 -4.00 3.19 0.71
N PHE A 54 -3.20 2.57 1.60
CA PHE A 54 -3.32 1.16 1.91
C PHE A 54 -4.69 0.81 2.51
N ILE A 55 -5.20 1.62 3.44
CA ILE A 55 -6.53 1.46 4.02
C ILE A 55 -7.61 1.64 2.95
N VAL A 56 -7.49 2.68 2.11
CA VAL A 56 -8.44 2.93 1.00
C VAL A 56 -8.49 1.75 0.03
N ILE A 57 -7.34 1.18 -0.33
CA ILE A 57 -7.24 0.01 -1.20
C ILE A 57 -7.86 -1.22 -0.54
N ASN A 58 -7.65 -1.43 0.77
CA ASN A 58 -8.29 -2.53 1.49
C ASN A 58 -9.82 -2.40 1.48
N ILE A 59 -10.35 -1.19 1.75
CA ILE A 59 -11.79 -0.92 1.70
C ILE A 59 -12.33 -1.11 0.28
N LEU A 60 -11.62 -0.62 -0.75
CA LEU A 60 -11.99 -0.83 -2.15
C LEU A 60 -11.99 -2.32 -2.50
N ALA A 61 -10.98 -3.07 -2.05
CA ALA A 61 -10.93 -4.51 -2.25
C ALA A 61 -12.13 -5.19 -1.61
N ASP A 62 -12.49 -4.84 -0.36
CA ASP A 62 -13.67 -5.38 0.33
C ASP A 62 -14.98 -5.04 -0.40
N VAL A 63 -15.11 -3.82 -0.94
CA VAL A 63 -16.29 -3.39 -1.72
C VAL A 63 -16.36 -4.14 -3.06
N VAL A 64 -15.25 -4.23 -3.79
CA VAL A 64 -15.17 -4.99 -5.05
C VAL A 64 -15.48 -6.46 -4.78
N TYR A 65 -15.02 -7.02 -3.67
CA TYR A 65 -15.39 -8.37 -3.25
C TYR A 65 -16.89 -8.51 -2.96
N GLY A 66 -17.51 -7.55 -2.27
CA GLY A 66 -18.96 -7.55 -2.03
C GLY A 66 -19.79 -7.49 -3.32
N ILE A 67 -19.25 -6.92 -4.39
CA ILE A 67 -19.88 -6.84 -5.72
C ILE A 67 -19.59 -8.08 -6.56
N VAL A 68 -18.36 -8.59 -6.54
CA VAL A 68 -17.90 -9.74 -7.33
C VAL A 68 -18.38 -11.07 -6.74
N ASP A 69 -18.58 -11.17 -5.43
CA ASP A 69 -19.00 -12.41 -4.77
C ASP A 69 -20.32 -12.28 -3.98
N PRO A 70 -21.49 -12.39 -4.67
CA PRO A 70 -22.78 -12.49 -4.00
C PRO A 70 -23.03 -13.87 -3.36
N ARG A 71 -22.11 -14.86 -3.47
CA ARG A 71 -22.35 -16.23 -2.98
C ARG A 71 -22.12 -16.41 -1.48
N ILE A 72 -21.38 -15.52 -0.81
CA ILE A 72 -21.10 -15.61 0.64
C ILE A 72 -22.36 -15.34 1.49
N LYS A 73 -23.45 -14.81 0.90
CA LYS A 73 -24.76 -14.67 1.57
C LYS A 73 -25.60 -15.94 1.63
N SER A 74 -25.19 -17.04 0.99
CA SER A 74 -26.00 -18.27 0.89
C SER A 74 -25.41 -19.47 1.63
N VAL A 75 -24.94 -19.29 2.86
CA VAL A 75 -24.95 -20.41 3.82
C VAL A 75 -25.77 -19.96 5.02
N SER A 76 -27.03 -20.40 4.95
CA SER A 76 -28.04 -20.43 6.01
C SER A 76 -27.52 -21.05 7.30
#